data_AF-A0AAJ0AF19-F1
#
_entry.id   AF-A0AAJ0AF19-F1
#
_cell.length_a   1.000
_cell.length_b   1.000
_cell.length_c   1.000
_cell.angle_alpha   90.00
_cell.angle_beta   90.00
_cell.angle_gamma   90.00
#
_symmetry.space_group_name_H-M   'P 1'
#
loop_
_entity.id
_entity.type
_entity.pdbx_description
1 polymer ?
#
loop_
_entity_poly.entity_id
_entity_poly.type
_entity_poly.pdbx_seq_one_letter_code
_entity_poly.pdbx_strand_id
1 'polypeptide(L)'
;MAGENGDARRKGGEYSTNPNTQRTRTYLANQTPEQKALKSKVFSEYRAFRTTCIKRANMSDYIYERDRDTKVKMLSDSLNTLVANRTARNIQYMGQSVKRFAERYHDKAFLRSVEQANALPQGGLSTGSSPESQTGITNPSQLQDPEEEGANNGDTVVSELSEELTTISQLLNMQARATMETYNGLTDIMHDLGF
;
A
#
# COMPACT_ATOMS: atom_id res chain seq x y z
N MET A 1 31.79 26.17 7.55
CA MET A 1 31.98 24.71 7.56
C MET A 1 30.61 24.07 7.63
N ALA A 2 30.32 23.15 6.71
CA ALA A 2 29.02 22.51 6.52
C ALA A 2 28.73 21.56 7.68
N GLY A 3 27.67 21.85 8.44
CA GLY A 3 27.18 20.98 9.51
C GLY A 3 26.39 19.81 8.95
N GLU A 4 26.64 18.64 9.51
CA GLU A 4 25.97 17.37 9.24
C GLU A 4 24.46 17.53 9.09
N ASN A 5 23.95 17.16 7.91
CA ASN A 5 22.52 16.96 7.67
C ASN A 5 22.07 15.68 8.37
N GLY A 6 21.99 15.71 9.69
CA GLY A 6 21.39 14.65 10.49
C GLY A 6 19.93 14.47 10.10
N ASP A 7 19.55 13.23 9.81
CA ASP A 7 18.19 12.83 9.46
C ASP A 7 17.18 13.33 10.51
N ALA A 8 16.41 14.36 10.12
CA ALA A 8 15.41 15.03 10.95
C ALA A 8 14.30 14.08 11.44
N ARG A 9 14.21 12.85 10.93
CA ARG A 9 13.22 11.85 11.38
C ARG A 9 13.39 11.42 12.83
N ARG A 10 14.58 11.55 13.43
CA ARG A 10 14.87 10.91 14.73
C ARG A 10 14.62 11.81 15.97
N LYS A 11 14.43 13.12 15.81
CA LYS A 11 14.53 14.08 16.93
C LYS A 11 13.47 15.20 16.96
N GLY A 12 12.33 15.06 16.27
CA GLY A 12 11.24 16.05 16.36
C GLY A 12 11.70 17.50 16.07
N GLY A 13 12.75 17.64 15.27
CA GLY A 13 13.35 18.92 14.91
C GLY A 13 12.63 19.57 13.74
N GLU A 14 12.92 20.85 13.55
CA GLU A 14 12.37 21.67 12.47
C GLU A 14 12.52 20.95 11.13
N TYR A 15 11.39 20.66 10.47
CA TYR A 15 11.37 19.89 9.24
C TYR A 15 12.33 20.49 8.22
N SER A 16 13.21 19.66 7.67
CA SER A 16 14.17 19.97 6.62
C SER A 16 13.64 21.02 5.62
N THR A 17 14.48 22.00 5.28
CA THR A 17 14.23 23.02 4.24
C THR A 17 14.16 22.44 2.83
N ASN A 18 14.25 21.11 2.69
CA ASN A 18 14.06 20.42 1.43
C ASN A 18 12.72 20.85 0.77
N PRO A 19 12.75 21.26 -0.51
CA PRO A 19 11.57 21.74 -1.23
C PRO A 19 10.41 20.72 -1.26
N ASN A 20 10.70 19.42 -1.27
CA ASN A 20 9.66 18.37 -1.20
C ASN A 20 8.93 18.35 0.16
N THR A 21 9.69 18.56 1.24
CA THR A 21 9.15 18.64 2.60
C THR A 21 8.34 19.92 2.81
N GLN A 22 8.79 21.04 2.24
CA GLN A 22 8.01 22.29 2.25
C GLN A 22 6.70 22.15 1.48
N ARG A 23 6.75 21.61 0.25
CA ARG A 23 5.55 21.38 -0.58
C ARG A 23 4.53 20.48 0.12
N THR A 24 5.00 19.42 0.77
CA THR A 24 4.14 18.50 1.54
C THR A 24 3.52 19.20 2.75
N ARG A 25 4.27 20.06 3.46
CA ARG A 25 3.73 20.87 4.57
C ARG A 25 2.63 21.81 4.10
N THR A 26 2.88 22.56 3.04
CA THR A 26 1.86 23.47 2.46
C THR A 26 0.61 22.69 2.05
N TYR A 27 0.78 21.52 1.44
CA TYR A 27 -0.33 20.65 1.08
C TYR A 27 -1.12 20.12 2.29
N LEU A 28 -0.46 19.77 3.39
CA LEU A 28 -1.13 19.32 4.63
C LEU A 28 -1.81 20.47 5.39
N ALA A 29 -1.21 21.66 5.35
CA ALA A 29 -1.75 22.88 5.95
C ALA A 29 -3.03 23.32 5.22
N ASN A 30 -3.05 23.23 3.89
CA ASN A 30 -4.18 23.65 3.06
C ASN A 30 -5.32 22.64 2.98
N GLN A 31 -5.22 21.48 3.63
CA GLN A 31 -6.30 20.50 3.63
C GLN A 31 -7.44 20.91 4.57
N THR A 32 -8.67 20.85 4.03
CA THR A 32 -9.87 21.06 4.84
C THR A 32 -10.04 19.94 5.87
N PRO A 33 -10.75 20.19 6.98
CA PRO A 33 -11.06 19.16 7.98
C PRO A 33 -11.72 17.92 7.36
N GLU A 34 -12.60 18.11 6.38
CA GLU A 34 -13.30 17.04 5.67
C GLU A 34 -12.33 16.17 4.85
N GLN A 35 -11.37 16.79 4.15
CA GLN A 35 -10.35 16.06 3.40
C GLN A 35 -9.44 15.25 4.34
N LYS A 36 -9.08 15.80 5.50
CA LYS A 36 -8.30 15.08 6.52
C LYS A 36 -9.08 13.88 7.07
N ALA A 37 -10.37 14.07 7.37
CA ALA A 37 -11.24 13.01 7.85
C ALA A 37 -11.41 11.89 6.81
N LEU A 38 -11.62 12.24 5.53
CA LEU A 38 -11.71 11.27 4.44
C LEU A 38 -10.42 10.46 4.29
N LYS A 39 -9.26 11.13 4.29
CA LYS A 39 -7.95 10.44 4.24
C LYS A 39 -7.75 9.49 5.40
N SER A 40 -8.09 9.92 6.62
CA SER A 40 -8.01 9.07 7.81
C SER A 40 -8.88 7.82 7.68
N LYS A 41 -10.11 7.97 7.16
CA LYS A 41 -11.01 6.84 6.92
C LYS A 41 -10.47 5.87 5.86
N VAL A 42 -10.03 6.39 4.71
CA VAL A 42 -9.43 5.60 3.61
C VAL A 42 -8.18 4.84 4.10
N PHE A 43 -7.29 5.52 4.83
CA PHE A 43 -6.10 4.89 5.38
C PHE A 43 -6.43 3.78 6.39
N SER A 44 -7.43 4.02 7.25
CA SER A 44 -7.90 3.02 8.21
C SER A 44 -8.51 1.81 7.51
N GLU A 45 -9.22 2.00 6.40
CA GLU A 45 -9.78 0.93 5.58
C GLU A 45 -8.67 0.11 4.92
N TYR A 46 -7.72 0.77 4.24
CA TYR A 46 -6.54 0.12 3.67
C TYR A 46 -5.80 -0.73 4.71
N ARG A 47 -5.57 -0.17 5.92
CA ARG A 47 -4.88 -0.88 7.00
C ARG A 47 -5.66 -2.10 7.47
N ALA A 48 -6.98 -2.00 7.60
CA ALA A 48 -7.83 -3.13 7.98
C ALA A 48 -7.77 -4.23 6.92
N PHE A 49 -7.89 -3.88 5.64
CA PHE A 49 -7.83 -4.81 4.51
C PHE A 49 -6.49 -5.53 4.43
N ARG A 50 -5.39 -4.77 4.50
CA ARG A 50 -4.03 -5.32 4.51
C ARG A 50 -3.84 -6.29 5.67
N THR A 51 -4.30 -5.92 6.86
CA THR A 51 -4.17 -6.76 8.07
C THR A 51 -4.93 -8.07 7.91
N THR A 52 -6.15 -8.04 7.37
CA THR A 52 -6.93 -9.25 7.08
C THR A 52 -6.25 -10.14 6.05
N CYS A 53 -5.70 -9.55 4.98
CA CYS A 53 -4.96 -10.31 3.98
C CYS A 53 -3.71 -10.98 4.56
N ILE A 54 -2.94 -10.28 5.42
CA ILE A 54 -1.77 -10.86 6.11
C ILE A 54 -2.20 -12.05 6.97
N LYS A 55 -3.26 -11.89 7.76
CA LYS A 55 -3.77 -12.97 8.61
C LYS A 55 -4.16 -14.20 7.80
N ARG A 56 -4.88 -14.02 6.68
CA ARG A 56 -5.26 -15.13 5.79
C ARG A 56 -4.05 -15.74 5.09
N ALA A 57 -3.09 -14.92 4.67
CA ALA A 57 -1.89 -15.38 3.98
C ALA A 57 -0.98 -16.25 4.87
N ASN A 58 -1.04 -16.05 6.19
CA ASN A 58 -0.30 -16.85 7.17
C ASN A 58 -1.01 -18.16 7.56
N MET A 59 -2.22 -18.43 7.06
CA MET A 59 -2.92 -19.68 7.34
C MET A 59 -2.40 -20.82 6.45
N SER A 60 -2.32 -22.03 7.01
CA SER A 60 -1.86 -23.24 6.30
C SER A 60 -2.55 -23.44 4.97
N ASP A 61 -3.88 -23.33 4.93
CA ASP A 61 -4.66 -23.56 3.71
C ASP A 61 -4.21 -22.63 2.59
N TYR A 62 -3.92 -21.37 2.92
CA TYR A 62 -3.45 -20.39 1.95
C TYR A 62 -2.02 -20.68 1.52
N ILE A 63 -1.14 -21.08 2.45
CA ILE A 63 0.27 -21.37 2.17
C ILE A 63 0.40 -22.58 1.22
N TYR A 64 -0.34 -23.65 1.49
CA TYR A 64 -0.28 -24.90 0.72
C TYR A 64 -1.02 -24.84 -0.61
N GLU A 65 -2.00 -23.94 -0.74
CA GLU A 65 -2.65 -23.69 -2.02
C GLU A 65 -1.62 -23.28 -3.08
N ARG A 66 -1.75 -23.78 -4.31
CA ARG A 66 -0.87 -23.46 -5.43
C ARG A 66 -1.55 -22.64 -6.50
N ASP A 67 -2.87 -22.74 -6.60
CA ASP A 67 -3.62 -21.98 -7.58
C ASP A 67 -3.77 -20.50 -7.17
N ARG A 68 -3.42 -19.60 -8.09
CA ARG A 68 -3.50 -18.15 -7.87
C ARG A 68 -4.94 -17.72 -7.65
N ASP A 69 -5.86 -18.19 -8.49
CA ASP A 69 -7.25 -17.72 -8.45
C ASP A 69 -7.94 -18.17 -7.16
N THR A 70 -7.61 -19.38 -6.70
CA THR A 70 -8.04 -19.88 -5.40
C THR A 70 -7.47 -19.05 -4.25
N LYS A 71 -6.17 -18.70 -4.25
CA LYS A 71 -5.58 -17.79 -3.24
C LYS A 71 -6.27 -16.42 -3.24
N VAL A 72 -6.48 -15.81 -4.41
CA VAL A 72 -7.16 -14.52 -4.54
C VAL A 72 -8.60 -14.60 -4.03
N LYS A 73 -9.30 -15.71 -4.29
CA LYS A 73 -10.63 -15.98 -3.76
C LYS A 73 -10.62 -16.07 -2.24
N MET A 74 -9.69 -16.82 -1.65
CA MET A 74 -9.55 -16.94 -0.19
C MET A 74 -9.32 -15.59 0.51
N LEU A 75 -8.54 -14.70 -0.12
CA LEU A 75 -8.35 -13.32 0.35
C LEU A 75 -9.63 -12.51 0.21
N SER A 76 -10.28 -12.58 -0.95
CA SER A 76 -11.53 -11.86 -1.23
C SER A 76 -12.64 -12.26 -0.27
N ASP A 77 -12.81 -13.54 0.04
CA ASP A 77 -13.80 -14.06 0.98
C ASP A 77 -13.55 -13.53 2.41
N SER A 78 -12.29 -13.49 2.82
CA SER A 78 -11.88 -12.95 4.13
C SER A 78 -12.16 -11.44 4.21
N LEU A 79 -11.92 -10.69 3.14
CA LEU A 79 -12.22 -9.27 3.05
C LEU A 79 -13.72 -8.99 2.99
N ASN A 80 -14.50 -9.77 2.25
CA ASN A 80 -15.95 -9.68 2.23
C ASN A 80 -16.55 -9.94 3.61
N THR A 81 -16.01 -10.90 4.35
CA THR A 81 -16.38 -11.15 5.75
C THR A 81 -16.08 -9.94 6.64
N LEU A 82 -14.92 -9.30 6.46
CA LEU A 82 -14.59 -8.05 7.17
C LEU A 82 -15.61 -6.95 6.84
N VAL A 83 -15.94 -6.75 5.57
CA VAL A 83 -16.91 -5.74 5.12
C VAL A 83 -18.28 -6.01 5.73
N ALA A 84 -18.79 -7.25 5.64
CA ALA A 84 -20.07 -7.65 6.22
C ALA A 84 -20.13 -7.36 7.73
N ASN A 85 -19.07 -7.69 8.47
CA ASN A 85 -18.98 -7.41 9.91
C ASN A 85 -18.93 -5.91 10.23
N ARG A 86 -18.32 -5.09 9.37
CA ARG A 86 -18.28 -3.63 9.53
C ARG A 86 -19.65 -3.02 9.23
N THR A 87 -20.33 -3.48 8.18
CA THR A 87 -21.69 -3.07 7.86
C THR A 87 -22.65 -3.41 9.00
N ALA A 88 -22.55 -4.61 9.59
CA ALA A 88 -23.33 -4.99 10.76
C ALA A 88 -23.09 -4.10 12.00
N ARG A 89 -21.95 -3.40 12.05
CA ARG A 89 -21.59 -2.44 13.11
C ARG A 89 -21.86 -0.99 12.72
N ASN A 90 -22.58 -0.74 11.61
CA ASN A 90 -22.83 0.60 11.06
C ASN A 90 -21.55 1.41 10.75
N ILE A 91 -20.46 0.72 10.43
CA ILE A 91 -19.21 1.36 10.00
C ILE A 91 -19.23 1.51 8.48
N GLN A 92 -19.27 2.75 8.01
CA GLN A 92 -19.32 3.07 6.59
C GLN A 92 -18.08 2.55 5.85
N TYR A 93 -18.31 1.95 4.69
CA TYR A 93 -17.31 1.48 3.76
C TYR A 93 -17.02 2.54 2.70
N MET A 94 -15.75 2.87 2.45
CA MET A 94 -15.34 3.93 1.52
C MET A 94 -15.15 3.43 0.08
N GLY A 95 -15.61 2.22 -0.22
CA GLY A 95 -15.83 1.77 -1.60
C GLY A 95 -14.58 1.23 -2.31
N GLN A 96 -13.54 0.80 -1.59
CA GLN A 96 -12.44 0.07 -2.23
C GLN A 96 -13.01 -1.19 -2.92
N SER A 97 -12.56 -1.58 -4.11
CA SER A 97 -12.98 -2.87 -4.67
C SER A 97 -12.26 -4.00 -3.90
N VAL A 98 -13.02 -4.86 -3.21
CA VAL A 98 -12.47 -6.01 -2.48
C VAL A 98 -11.65 -6.91 -3.40
N LYS A 99 -12.22 -7.25 -4.57
CA LYS A 99 -11.56 -8.09 -5.58
C LYS A 99 -10.23 -7.49 -6.03
N ARG A 100 -10.22 -6.21 -6.46
CA ARG A 100 -9.00 -5.53 -6.89
C ARG A 100 -7.97 -5.37 -5.77
N PHE A 101 -8.41 -5.27 -4.51
CA PHE A 101 -7.48 -5.23 -3.39
C PHE A 101 -6.82 -6.60 -3.18
N ALA A 102 -7.60 -7.67 -3.19
CA ALA A 102 -7.11 -9.04 -3.04
C ALA A 102 -6.10 -9.42 -4.14
N GLU A 103 -6.41 -9.11 -5.39
CA GLU A 103 -5.52 -9.32 -6.55
C GLU A 103 -4.19 -8.57 -6.36
N ARG A 104 -4.24 -7.25 -6.12
CA ARG A 104 -3.03 -6.44 -5.92
C ARG A 104 -2.21 -6.88 -4.71
N TYR A 105 -2.86 -7.29 -3.63
CA TYR A 105 -2.16 -7.80 -2.45
C TYR A 105 -1.43 -9.11 -2.77
N HIS A 106 -2.12 -10.06 -3.41
CA HIS A 106 -1.52 -11.33 -3.82
C HIS A 106 -0.34 -11.10 -4.77
N ASP A 107 -0.54 -10.32 -5.82
CA ASP A 107 0.46 -10.13 -6.86
C ASP A 107 1.69 -9.39 -6.32
N LYS A 108 1.50 -8.39 -5.45
CA LYS A 108 2.62 -7.70 -4.79
C LYS A 108 3.38 -8.63 -3.83
N ALA A 109 2.70 -9.51 -3.12
CA ALA A 109 3.35 -10.51 -2.27
C ALA A 109 4.10 -11.55 -3.10
N PHE A 110 3.51 -11.98 -4.21
CA PHE A 110 4.13 -12.90 -5.17
C PHE A 110 5.39 -12.29 -5.79
N LEU A 111 5.33 -11.06 -6.31
CA LEU A 111 6.49 -10.37 -6.87
C LEU A 111 7.64 -10.26 -5.87
N ARG A 112 7.34 -9.88 -4.62
CA ARG A 112 8.35 -9.86 -3.55
C ARG A 112 8.96 -11.24 -3.27
N SER A 113 8.15 -12.31 -3.31
CA SER A 113 8.67 -13.66 -3.12
C SER A 113 9.55 -14.12 -4.27
N VAL A 114 9.22 -13.72 -5.51
CA VAL A 114 10.02 -14.00 -6.71
C VAL A 114 11.33 -13.21 -6.69
N GLU A 115 11.29 -11.92 -6.36
CA GLU A 115 12.48 -11.07 -6.17
C GLU A 115 13.40 -11.64 -5.09
N GLN A 116 12.86 -12.06 -3.94
CA GLN A 116 13.64 -12.68 -2.87
C GLN A 116 14.26 -14.02 -3.30
N ALA A 117 13.51 -14.87 -4.00
CA ALA A 117 14.03 -16.14 -4.52
C ALA A 117 15.14 -15.93 -5.56
N ASN A 118 15.04 -14.89 -6.38
CA ASN A 118 16.05 -14.53 -7.39
C ASN A 118 17.25 -13.77 -6.82
N ALA A 119 17.12 -13.15 -5.64
CA ALA A 119 18.19 -12.45 -4.93
C ALA A 119 19.07 -13.37 -4.06
N LEU A 120 18.71 -14.65 -3.90
CA LEU A 120 19.61 -15.64 -3.31
C LEU A 120 20.75 -15.92 -4.29
N PRO A 121 22.03 -15.72 -3.90
CA PRO A 121 23.13 -16.08 -4.76
C PRO A 121 23.11 -17.60 -4.98
N GLN A 122 23.15 -18.02 -6.25
CA GLN A 122 23.49 -19.39 -6.62
C GLN A 122 24.93 -19.67 -6.15
N GLY A 123 25.07 -20.10 -4.91
CA GLY A 123 26.36 -20.42 -4.31
C GLY A 123 26.18 -21.30 -3.09
N GLY A 124 26.08 -22.61 -3.30
CA GLY A 124 26.17 -23.59 -2.21
C GLY A 124 25.26 -24.80 -2.37
N LEU A 125 25.63 -25.71 -3.29
CA LEU A 125 25.24 -27.12 -3.18
C LEU A 125 25.86 -27.68 -1.89
N SER A 126 25.04 -28.09 -0.92
CA SER A 126 25.38 -29.14 0.07
C SER A 126 24.11 -29.73 0.70
N THR A 127 23.77 -30.93 0.22
CA THR A 127 23.23 -32.09 0.96
C THR A 127 22.28 -31.86 2.15
N GLY A 128 20.99 -32.13 1.91
CA GLY A 128 20.08 -32.93 2.75
C GLY A 128 19.88 -32.58 4.23
N SER A 129 18.65 -32.19 4.61
CA SER A 129 17.84 -32.86 5.64
C SER A 129 16.48 -32.14 5.87
N SER A 130 15.55 -32.92 6.42
CA SER A 130 14.12 -32.72 6.71
C SER A 130 13.71 -31.41 7.42
N PRO A 131 12.40 -31.09 7.46
CA PRO A 131 11.88 -29.88 8.07
C PRO A 131 11.74 -30.07 9.59
N GLU A 132 12.50 -29.31 10.37
CA GLU A 132 12.24 -29.17 11.81
C GLU A 132 11.62 -27.81 12.11
N SER A 133 10.42 -27.88 12.70
CA SER A 133 9.73 -26.82 13.41
C SER A 133 10.65 -26.15 14.42
N GLN A 134 10.83 -24.83 14.34
CA GLN A 134 11.18 -24.02 15.50
C GLN A 134 10.32 -22.76 15.58
N THR A 135 9.38 -22.81 16.52
CA THR A 135 8.82 -21.66 17.21
C THR A 135 9.95 -20.88 17.88
N GLY A 136 10.16 -19.62 17.48
CA GLY A 136 11.15 -18.74 18.09
C GLY A 136 10.78 -17.28 17.85
N ILE A 137 10.08 -16.69 18.82
CA ILE A 137 9.85 -15.26 18.92
C ILE A 137 11.18 -14.61 19.31
N THR A 138 11.74 -13.75 18.45
CA THR A 138 12.71 -12.74 18.90
C THR A 138 12.53 -11.44 18.11
N ASN A 139 12.30 -10.37 18.87
CA ASN A 139 12.26 -8.98 18.42
C ASN A 139 13.59 -8.55 17.76
N PRO A 140 13.56 -7.61 16.79
CA PRO A 140 14.76 -7.08 16.17
C PRO A 140 15.31 -5.90 16.98
N SER A 141 16.38 -6.14 17.72
CA SER A 141 17.28 -5.11 18.20
C SER A 141 18.69 -5.68 18.21
N GLN A 142 19.44 -5.48 17.12
CA GLN A 142 20.80 -4.95 17.17
C GLN A 142 21.37 -4.92 15.75
N LEU A 143 21.57 -3.69 15.28
CA LEU A 143 22.44 -3.32 14.17
C LEU A 143 23.89 -3.62 14.57
N GLN A 144 24.61 -4.31 13.68
CA GLN A 144 26.04 -4.15 13.48
C GLN A 144 26.29 -4.32 11.98
N ASP A 145 26.50 -3.19 11.30
CA ASP A 145 27.17 -3.15 10.00
C ASP A 145 28.60 -3.68 10.14
N PRO A 146 29.20 -4.16 9.03
CA PRO A 146 30.10 -3.24 8.37
C PRO A 146 29.84 -3.10 6.87
N GLU A 147 30.12 -1.87 6.47
CA GLU A 147 30.23 -1.26 5.16
C GLU A 147 30.93 -2.14 4.12
N GLU A 148 30.34 -2.23 2.92
CA GLU A 148 31.12 -2.23 1.68
C GLU A 148 30.37 -1.50 0.56
N GLU A 149 31.06 -0.52 -0.02
CA GLU A 149 30.64 0.31 -1.14
C GLU A 149 30.36 -0.53 -2.39
N GLY A 150 29.24 -0.24 -3.06
CA GLY A 150 28.93 -0.79 -4.39
C GLY A 150 27.98 0.15 -5.13
N ALA A 151 28.55 0.96 -6.01
CA ALA A 151 27.86 1.95 -6.83
C ALA A 151 26.88 1.33 -7.85
N ASN A 152 25.93 2.18 -8.28
CA ASN A 152 25.02 2.08 -9.43
C ASN A 152 23.71 1.30 -9.23
N ASN A 153 22.62 2.04 -8.97
CA ASN A 153 21.24 1.74 -9.44
C ASN A 153 20.35 3.00 -9.28
N GLY A 154 20.74 4.11 -9.94
CA GLY A 154 20.03 5.40 -9.85
C GLY A 154 18.86 5.58 -10.82
N ASP A 155 18.70 4.70 -11.82
CA ASP A 155 17.81 4.98 -12.97
C ASP A 155 16.45 4.25 -12.90
N THR A 156 16.37 3.12 -12.20
CA THR A 156 15.15 2.30 -12.17
C THR A 156 14.07 2.89 -11.25
N VAL A 157 14.47 3.49 -10.13
CA VAL A 157 13.54 4.02 -9.10
C VAL A 157 12.82 5.29 -9.57
N VAL A 158 13.45 6.08 -10.46
CA VAL A 158 12.88 7.34 -10.96
C VAL A 158 11.84 7.09 -12.06
N SER A 159 12.03 6.05 -12.89
CA SER A 159 11.02 5.64 -13.88
C SER A 159 9.76 5.09 -13.22
N GLU A 160 9.91 4.26 -12.18
CA GLU A 160 8.77 3.61 -11.51
C GLU A 160 7.87 4.62 -10.77
N LEU A 161 8.47 5.66 -10.16
CA LEU A 161 7.74 6.77 -9.54
C LEU A 161 6.97 7.63 -10.57
N SER A 162 7.51 7.75 -11.78
CA SER A 162 6.92 8.53 -12.88
C SER A 162 5.65 7.85 -13.42
N GLU A 163 5.68 6.52 -13.55
CA GLU A 163 4.53 5.73 -14.01
C GLU A 163 3.39 5.71 -12.96
N GLU A 164 3.72 5.59 -11.67
CA GLU A 164 2.72 5.68 -10.60
C GLU A 164 2.05 7.06 -10.55
N LEU A 165 2.82 8.15 -10.67
CA LEU A 165 2.28 9.52 -10.72
C LEU A 165 1.38 9.74 -11.95
N THR A 166 1.75 9.18 -13.09
CA THR A 166 0.97 9.25 -14.32
C THR A 166 -0.36 8.51 -14.16
N THR A 167 -0.34 7.32 -13.56
CA THR A 167 -1.54 6.52 -13.30
C THR A 167 -2.48 7.21 -12.31
N ILE A 168 -1.94 7.84 -11.26
CA ILE A 168 -2.73 8.61 -10.29
C ILE A 168 -3.36 9.84 -10.97
N SER A 169 -2.62 10.55 -11.81
CA SER A 169 -3.12 11.71 -12.55
C SER A 169 -4.26 11.33 -13.52
N GLN A 170 -4.12 10.19 -14.22
CA GLN A 170 -5.18 9.66 -15.09
C GLN A 170 -6.44 9.28 -14.30
N LEU A 171 -6.29 8.65 -13.12
CA LEU A 171 -7.42 8.30 -12.27
C LEU A 171 -8.15 9.55 -11.74
N LEU A 172 -7.41 10.57 -11.32
CA LEU A 172 -7.99 11.84 -10.86
C LEU A 172 -8.73 12.57 -11.99
N ASN A 173 -8.19 12.56 -13.21
CA ASN A 173 -8.85 13.13 -14.38
C ASN A 173 -10.12 12.36 -14.77
N MET A 174 -10.11 11.02 -14.69
CA MET A 174 -11.32 10.22 -14.88
C MET A 174 -12.38 10.54 -13.83
N GLN A 175 -11.98 10.66 -12.56
CA GLN A 175 -12.91 10.97 -11.48
C GLN A 175 -13.51 12.38 -11.64
N ALA A 176 -12.71 13.37 -12.05
CA ALA A 176 -13.18 14.73 -12.32
C ALA A 176 -14.20 14.78 -13.47
N ARG A 177 -13.96 14.03 -14.56
CA ARG A 177 -14.91 13.93 -15.68
C ARG A 177 -16.21 13.27 -15.26
N ALA A 178 -16.14 12.14 -14.55
CA ALA A 178 -17.33 11.47 -14.05
C ALA A 178 -18.17 12.38 -13.14
N THR A 179 -17.53 13.14 -12.24
CA THR A 179 -18.26 14.09 -11.39
C THR A 179 -18.90 15.23 -12.18
N MET A 180 -18.23 15.71 -13.25
CA MET A 180 -18.77 16.77 -14.09
C MET A 180 -19.94 16.29 -14.95
N GLU A 181 -19.87 15.07 -15.49
CA GLU A 181 -21.00 14.45 -16.22
C GLU A 181 -22.20 14.22 -15.30
N THR A 182 -21.96 13.82 -14.05
CA THR A 182 -23.04 13.64 -13.06
C THR A 182 -23.67 14.98 -12.68
N TYR A 183 -22.85 16.03 -12.52
CA TYR A 183 -23.32 17.39 -12.22
C TYR A 183 -24.13 17.95 -13.40
N ASN A 184 -23.62 17.81 -14.63
CA ASN A 184 -24.30 18.27 -15.84
C ASN A 184 -25.64 17.54 -16.06
N GLY A 185 -25.67 16.22 -15.86
CA GLY A 185 -26.92 15.47 -15.94
C GLY A 185 -27.93 15.88 -14.85
N LEU A 186 -27.46 16.23 -13.66
CA LEU A 186 -28.32 16.73 -12.59
C LEU A 186 -28.85 18.14 -12.91
N THR A 187 -28.03 19.01 -13.49
CA THR A 187 -28.47 20.36 -13.91
C THR A 187 -29.45 20.30 -15.07
N ASP A 188 -29.27 19.38 -16.03
CA ASP A 188 -30.21 19.19 -17.14
C ASP A 188 -31.56 18.69 -16.63
N ILE A 189 -31.56 17.75 -15.67
CA ILE A 189 -32.78 17.27 -15.01
C ILE A 189 -33.47 18.40 -14.22
N MET A 190 -32.71 19.24 -13.51
CA MET A 190 -33.28 20.37 -12.78
C MET A 190 -33.89 21.42 -13.71
N HIS A 191 -33.23 21.71 -14.83
CA HIS A 191 -33.71 22.64 -15.84
C HIS A 191 -34.99 22.14 -16.53
N ASP A 192 -35.08 20.84 -16.84
CA ASP A 192 -36.30 20.21 -17.38
C ASP A 192 -37.46 20.21 -16.38
N LEU A 193 -37.17 20.27 -15.07
CA LEU A 193 -38.15 20.37 -13.99
C LEU A 193 -38.51 21.81 -13.61
N GLY A 194 -37.93 22.82 -14.27
CA GLY A 194 -38.26 24.24 -14.09
C GLY A 194 -37.70 24.90 -12.83
N PHE A 195 -36.57 24.40 -12.32
CA PHE A 195 -35.82 25.00 -11.20
C PHE A 195 -34.61 25.82 -11.66
#